data_AF-A0A6S7J3Y5-F1
#
_entry.id   AF-A0A6S7J3Y5-F1
#
_cell.length_a   1.000
_cell.length_b   1.000
_cell.length_c   1.000
_cell.angle_alpha   90.00
_cell.angle_beta   90.00
_cell.angle_gamma   90.00
#
_symmetry.space_group_name_H-M   'P 1'
#
loop_
_entity.id
_entity.type
_entity.pdbx_description
1 polymer ?
#
loop_
_entity_poly.entity_id
_entity_poly.type
_entity_poly.pdbx_seq_one_letter_code
_entity_poly.pdbx_strand_id
1 'polypeptide(L)'
;MHQAPDIKWSASLASDAQKWADYLAANNQFKHDPNLQGQGENLYGSSGDSQQSCRYATTAFYNEVKDYDFDNPGFTKGTGHFTQVVWVKSTEFGVAKAEKNSGGTILVFRYSPPGNYLGQFPENVKPKVSGVSTIPPNVSTIHPDNSTTPTGSAVCHGTSIIHILTIGILSLLLQALA
;
A
#
# COMPACT_ATOMS: atom_id res chain seq x y z
N MET A 1 -3.12 2.56 12.19
CA MET A 1 -1.68 2.94 12.12
C MET A 1 -1.62 4.40 11.63
N HIS A 2 -0.73 5.27 12.13
CA HIS A 2 -0.64 6.69 11.72
C HIS A 2 -1.95 7.51 11.76
N GLN A 3 -2.92 7.12 12.60
CA GLN A 3 -4.22 7.80 12.76
C GLN A 3 -5.03 7.97 11.46
N ALA A 4 -4.60 7.32 10.37
CA ALA A 4 -5.32 7.26 9.11
C ALA A 4 -6.44 6.22 9.21
N PRO A 5 -7.67 6.54 8.73
CA PRO A 5 -8.75 5.57 8.62
C PRO A 5 -8.40 4.41 7.68
N ASP A 6 -9.17 3.34 7.73
CA ASP A 6 -9.12 2.30 6.70
C ASP A 6 -9.51 2.89 5.35
N ILE A 7 -8.66 2.62 4.35
CA ILE A 7 -8.86 3.03 2.96
C ILE A 7 -9.65 1.95 2.20
N LYS A 8 -10.61 2.36 1.37
CA LYS A 8 -11.52 1.46 0.66
C LYS A 8 -10.97 1.08 -0.71
N TRP A 9 -11.23 -0.14 -1.15
CA TRP A 9 -10.93 -0.56 -2.51
C TRP A 9 -11.88 0.12 -3.51
N SER A 10 -11.34 0.54 -4.66
CA SER A 10 -12.09 1.16 -5.76
C SER A 10 -11.72 0.52 -7.10
N ALA A 11 -12.70 -0.14 -7.72
CA ALA A 11 -12.52 -0.81 -9.00
C ALA A 11 -12.22 0.17 -10.15
N SER A 12 -12.74 1.40 -10.08
CA SER A 12 -12.43 2.44 -11.07
C SER A 12 -10.97 2.87 -10.98
N LEU A 13 -10.45 3.13 -9.76
CA LEU A 13 -9.03 3.44 -9.55
C LEU A 13 -8.11 2.30 -9.99
N ALA A 14 -8.52 1.05 -9.75
CA ALA A 14 -7.76 -0.11 -10.20
C ALA A 14 -7.75 -0.24 -11.74
N SER A 15 -8.87 0.08 -12.40
CA SER A 15 -8.95 0.11 -13.86
C SER A 15 -8.04 1.19 -14.45
N ASP A 16 -8.01 2.38 -13.85
CA ASP A 16 -7.10 3.45 -14.28
C ASP A 16 -5.63 3.09 -14.02
N ALA A 17 -5.35 2.47 -12.88
CA ALA A 17 -4.03 1.92 -12.58
C ALA A 17 -3.59 0.88 -13.63
N GLN A 18 -4.49 0.00 -14.09
CA GLN A 18 -4.18 -1.04 -15.08
C GLN A 18 -3.81 -0.43 -16.42
N LYS A 19 -4.55 0.58 -16.89
CA LYS A 19 -4.24 1.28 -18.15
C LYS A 19 -2.81 1.82 -18.13
N TRP A 20 -2.40 2.42 -17.00
CA TRP A 20 -1.05 2.96 -16.88
C TRP A 20 0.01 1.88 -16.70
N ALA A 21 -0.26 0.84 -15.91
CA ALA A 21 0.64 -0.30 -15.74
C ALA A 21 0.95 -0.99 -17.08
N ASP A 22 -0.08 -1.22 -17.90
CA ASP A 22 0.06 -1.82 -19.22
C ASP A 22 0.90 -0.93 -20.15
N TYR A 23 0.65 0.38 -20.15
CA TYR A 23 1.46 1.34 -20.91
C TYR A 23 2.93 1.30 -20.49
N LEU A 24 3.21 1.37 -19.19
CA LEU A 24 4.59 1.35 -18.69
C LEU A 24 5.29 0.03 -19.02
N ALA A 25 4.58 -1.09 -18.91
CA ALA A 25 5.12 -2.41 -19.20
C ALA A 25 5.42 -2.62 -20.69
N ALA A 26 4.50 -2.20 -21.57
CA ALA A 26 4.67 -2.31 -23.02
C ALA A 26 5.83 -1.44 -23.54
N ASN A 27 6.08 -0.30 -22.90
CA ASN A 27 7.11 0.67 -23.30
C ASN A 27 8.42 0.54 -22.51
N ASN A 28 8.50 -0.40 -21.55
CA ASN A 28 9.61 -0.54 -20.61
C ASN A 28 10.00 0.78 -19.92
N GLN A 29 9.00 1.50 -19.40
CA GLN A 29 9.17 2.79 -18.73
C GLN A 29 8.87 2.69 -17.24
N PHE A 30 9.45 3.61 -16.46
CA PHE A 30 9.13 3.80 -15.06
C PHE A 30 8.98 5.30 -14.79
N LYS A 31 7.76 5.81 -14.95
CA LYS A 31 7.44 7.23 -14.79
C LYS A 31 5.98 7.40 -14.37
N HIS A 32 5.70 8.49 -13.66
CA HIS A 32 4.35 8.84 -13.28
C HIS A 32 3.45 9.12 -14.48
N ASP A 33 2.15 8.86 -14.31
CA ASP A 33 1.14 9.20 -15.32
C ASP A 33 1.03 10.72 -15.46
N PRO A 34 1.23 11.30 -16.66
CA PRO A 34 1.03 12.73 -16.88
C PRO A 34 -0.46 13.15 -16.76
N ASN A 35 -1.40 12.21 -16.78
CA ASN A 35 -2.83 12.45 -16.69
C ASN A 35 -3.50 11.64 -15.56
N LEU A 36 -3.24 12.05 -14.32
CA LEU A 36 -3.78 11.40 -13.13
C LEU A 36 -5.29 11.59 -12.93
N GLN A 37 -5.97 12.45 -13.71
CA GLN A 37 -7.41 12.75 -13.53
C GLN A 37 -7.78 13.13 -12.07
N GLY A 38 -6.89 13.82 -11.37
CA GLY A 38 -7.09 14.19 -9.96
C GLY A 38 -6.90 13.04 -8.97
N GLN A 39 -6.16 11.98 -9.32
CA GLN A 39 -5.79 10.87 -8.44
C GLN A 39 -4.35 11.03 -7.91
N GLY A 40 -4.04 10.38 -6.80
CA GLY A 40 -2.66 10.20 -6.32
C GLY A 40 -2.03 8.96 -6.95
N GLU A 41 -0.70 8.84 -6.96
CA GLU A 41 -0.02 7.69 -7.55
C GLU A 41 1.25 7.28 -6.81
N ASN A 42 1.40 5.97 -6.59
CA ASN A 42 2.68 5.35 -6.24
C ASN A 42 3.03 4.28 -7.28
N LEU A 43 4.32 4.14 -7.60
CA LEU A 43 4.83 3.16 -8.57
C LEU A 43 5.83 2.23 -7.91
N TYR A 44 5.78 0.94 -8.25
CA TYR A 44 6.77 -0.03 -7.81
C TYR A 44 7.21 -0.92 -8.96
N GLY A 45 8.53 -1.10 -9.12
CA GLY A 45 9.12 -1.93 -10.15
C GLY A 45 9.93 -3.07 -9.54
N SER A 46 9.85 -4.25 -10.15
CA SER A 46 10.63 -5.43 -9.75
C SER A 46 11.24 -6.10 -10.98
N SER A 47 12.38 -6.76 -10.81
CA SER A 47 13.04 -7.57 -11.83
C SER A 47 12.41 -8.96 -12.01
N GLY A 48 11.59 -9.41 -11.06
CA GLY A 48 10.84 -10.66 -11.14
C GLY A 48 9.33 -10.46 -11.07
N ASP A 49 8.59 -11.53 -11.39
CA ASP A 49 7.19 -11.65 -11.02
C ASP A 49 7.06 -12.36 -9.67
N SER A 50 6.16 -11.85 -8.84
CA SER A 50 5.85 -12.44 -7.55
C SER A 50 4.37 -12.27 -7.24
N GLN A 51 3.77 -13.33 -6.70
CA GLN A 51 2.44 -13.23 -6.09
C GLN A 51 2.43 -12.28 -4.87
N GLN A 52 3.58 -11.95 -4.30
CA GLN A 52 3.71 -11.03 -3.17
C GLN A 52 4.06 -9.58 -3.58
N SER A 53 4.04 -9.24 -4.87
CA SER A 53 4.48 -7.92 -5.34
C SER A 53 3.75 -6.75 -4.68
N CYS A 54 2.44 -6.87 -4.39
CA CYS A 54 1.70 -5.85 -3.64
C CYS A 54 2.25 -5.67 -2.21
N ARG A 55 2.54 -6.76 -1.49
CA ARG A 55 3.14 -6.70 -0.14
C ARG A 55 4.52 -6.06 -0.17
N TYR A 56 5.36 -6.42 -1.14
CA TYR A 56 6.70 -5.83 -1.29
C TYR A 56 6.62 -4.33 -1.59
N ALA A 57 5.75 -3.94 -2.53
CA ALA A 57 5.53 -2.54 -2.88
C ALA A 57 5.07 -1.71 -1.67
N THR A 58 4.02 -2.15 -0.97
CA THR A 58 3.50 -1.41 0.19
C THR A 58 4.49 -1.36 1.34
N THR A 59 5.29 -2.42 1.53
CA THR A 59 6.37 -2.44 2.54
C THR A 59 7.47 -1.44 2.16
N ALA A 60 7.89 -1.41 0.90
CA ALA A 60 8.90 -0.48 0.41
C ALA A 60 8.43 0.98 0.56
N PHE A 61 7.21 1.28 0.15
CA PHE A 61 6.61 2.61 0.33
C PHE A 61 6.56 3.01 1.80
N TYR A 62 6.08 2.11 2.66
CA TYR A 62 5.96 2.39 4.09
C TYR A 62 7.31 2.61 4.78
N ASN A 63 8.34 1.87 4.37
CA ASN A 63 9.67 1.94 4.98
C ASN A 63 10.35 3.31 4.80
N GLU A 64 9.89 4.15 3.87
CA GLU A 64 10.31 5.54 3.77
C GLU A 64 9.99 6.37 5.03
N VAL A 65 9.11 5.88 5.92
CA VAL A 65 8.84 6.50 7.23
C VAL A 65 10.12 6.74 8.05
N LYS A 66 11.15 5.93 7.85
CA LYS A 66 12.45 6.07 8.54
C LYS A 66 13.16 7.38 8.17
N ASP A 67 12.86 7.94 7.01
CA ASP A 67 13.45 9.15 6.45
C ASP A 67 12.50 10.36 6.59
N TYR A 68 11.29 10.17 7.12
CA TYR A 68 10.29 11.23 7.28
C TYR A 68 10.44 11.96 8.62
N ASP A 69 10.67 13.27 8.56
CA ASP A 69 10.72 14.15 9.71
C ASP A 69 9.31 14.66 10.06
N PHE A 70 8.76 14.19 11.19
CA PHE A 70 7.44 14.61 11.67
C PHE A 70 7.46 16.02 12.28
N ASP A 71 8.62 16.52 12.71
CA ASP A 71 8.79 17.88 13.27
C ASP A 71 8.94 18.92 12.16
N ASN A 72 9.45 18.51 10.99
CA ASN A 72 9.52 19.32 9.77
C ASN A 72 8.72 18.67 8.62
N PRO A 73 7.38 18.60 8.73
CA PRO A 73 6.55 17.85 7.80
C PRO A 73 6.54 18.48 6.41
N GLY A 74 6.62 17.65 5.37
CA GLY A 74 6.60 18.12 4.00
C GLY A 74 6.89 17.04 2.97
N PHE A 75 6.87 17.45 1.70
CA PHE A 75 7.21 16.57 0.60
C PHE A 75 8.72 16.43 0.47
N THR A 76 9.21 15.19 0.35
CA THR A 76 10.53 14.90 -0.19
C THR A 76 10.43 13.78 -1.22
N LYS A 77 11.39 13.71 -2.13
CA LYS A 77 11.46 12.59 -3.11
C LYS A 77 11.63 11.22 -2.44
N GLY A 78 12.19 11.17 -1.23
CA GLY A 78 12.46 9.94 -0.50
C GLY A 78 11.33 9.49 0.43
N THR A 79 10.28 10.30 0.60
CA THR A 79 9.19 10.02 1.55
C THR A 79 7.80 10.10 0.93
N GLY A 80 7.72 10.46 -0.36
CA GLY A 80 6.46 10.71 -1.06
C GLY A 80 5.54 9.49 -1.14
N HIS A 81 6.10 8.27 -1.21
CA HIS A 81 5.28 7.08 -1.25
C HIS A 81 4.70 6.76 0.12
N PHE A 82 5.50 6.87 1.19
CA PHE A 82 5.03 6.75 2.57
C PHE A 82 3.92 7.76 2.85
N THR A 83 4.14 9.04 2.56
CA THR A 83 3.17 10.09 2.88
C THR A 83 1.85 9.89 2.15
N GLN A 84 1.86 9.38 0.91
CA GLN A 84 0.63 8.99 0.21
C GLN A 84 -0.04 7.77 0.85
N VAL A 85 0.72 6.74 1.25
CA VAL A 85 0.19 5.53 1.89
C VAL A 85 -0.56 5.84 3.19
N VAL A 86 -0.07 6.79 3.98
CA VAL A 86 -0.68 7.16 5.27
C VAL A 86 -1.52 8.44 5.23
N TRP A 87 -1.82 8.95 4.02
CA TRP A 87 -2.54 10.21 3.86
C TRP A 87 -3.97 10.13 4.40
N VAL A 88 -4.25 10.77 5.54
CA VAL A 88 -5.55 10.68 6.26
C VAL A 88 -6.76 10.96 5.36
N LYS A 89 -6.67 11.95 4.46
CA LYS A 89 -7.78 12.32 3.59
C LYS A 89 -7.99 11.39 2.40
N SER A 90 -7.07 10.48 2.08
CA SER A 90 -7.27 9.50 1.00
C SER A 90 -8.20 8.39 1.48
N THR A 91 -9.37 8.25 0.86
CA THR A 91 -10.43 7.35 1.31
C THR A 91 -10.58 6.11 0.44
N GLU A 92 -10.09 6.16 -0.79
CA GLU A 92 -10.13 5.07 -1.75
C GLU A 92 -8.77 4.82 -2.38
N PHE A 93 -8.50 3.56 -2.73
CA PHE A 93 -7.35 3.18 -3.54
C PHE A 93 -7.68 2.06 -4.53
N GLY A 94 -6.88 1.96 -5.58
CA GLY A 94 -6.84 0.84 -6.49
C GLY A 94 -5.40 0.53 -6.90
N VAL A 95 -5.10 -0.71 -7.24
CA VAL A 95 -3.76 -1.08 -7.73
C VAL A 95 -3.88 -2.09 -8.86
N ALA A 96 -2.95 -2.00 -9.79
CA ALA A 96 -2.78 -2.93 -10.89
C ALA A 96 -1.33 -3.36 -11.04
N LYS A 97 -1.13 -4.55 -11.61
CA LYS A 97 0.18 -5.13 -11.94
C LYS A 97 0.23 -5.43 -13.44
N ALA A 98 1.37 -5.15 -14.07
CA ALA A 98 1.66 -5.59 -15.43
C ALA A 98 3.07 -6.19 -15.50
N GLU A 99 3.24 -7.22 -16.32
CA GLU A 99 4.54 -7.84 -16.61
C GLU A 99 5.18 -7.14 -17.81
N LYS A 100 6.45 -6.80 -17.70
CA LYS A 100 7.19 -6.15 -18.77
C LYS A 100 7.67 -7.20 -19.78
N ASN A 101 7.61 -6.87 -21.07
CA ASN A 101 8.16 -7.74 -22.12
C ASN A 101 9.65 -8.02 -21.95
N SER A 102 10.39 -7.10 -21.32
CA SER A 102 11.81 -7.25 -20.98
C SER A 102 12.07 -8.13 -19.74
N GLY A 103 11.02 -8.69 -19.13
CA GLY A 103 11.06 -9.35 -17.83
C GLY A 103 10.85 -8.38 -16.67
N GLY A 104 10.35 -8.92 -15.56
CA GLY A 104 9.98 -8.18 -14.35
C GLY A 104 8.56 -7.62 -14.37
N THR A 105 8.19 -6.90 -13.31
CA THR A 105 6.84 -6.38 -13.10
C THR A 105 6.84 -4.91 -12.76
N ILE A 106 5.73 -4.25 -13.07
CA ILE A 106 5.41 -2.92 -12.58
C ILE A 106 4.03 -2.91 -11.91
N LEU A 107 3.94 -2.20 -10.79
CA LEU A 107 2.70 -1.97 -10.07
C LEU A 107 2.42 -0.47 -10.05
N VAL A 108 1.16 -0.13 -10.32
CA VAL A 108 0.64 1.24 -10.25
C VAL A 108 -0.43 1.25 -9.17
N PHE A 109 -0.29 2.13 -8.19
CA PHE A 109 -1.28 2.38 -7.15
C PHE A 109 -1.93 3.73 -7.44
N ARG A 110 -3.25 3.82 -7.30
CA ARG A 110 -4.04 5.05 -7.42
C ARG A 110 -4.78 5.32 -6.13
N TYR A 111 -4.88 6.60 -5.76
CA TYR A 111 -5.50 7.06 -4.52
C TYR A 111 -6.49 8.18 -4.79
N SER A 112 -7.61 8.20 -4.06
CA SER A 112 -8.59 9.28 -4.14
C SER A 112 -9.18 9.61 -2.76
N PRO A 113 -9.25 10.90 -2.37
CA PRO A 113 -8.52 12.04 -2.93
C PRO A 113 -6.98 11.85 -2.95
N PRO A 114 -6.24 12.57 -3.82
CA PRO A 114 -4.78 12.52 -3.85
C PRO A 114 -4.15 13.04 -2.57
N GLY A 115 -3.01 12.46 -2.22
CA GLY A 115 -2.16 12.93 -1.14
C GLY A 115 -1.11 13.94 -1.59
N ASN A 116 -0.14 14.19 -0.71
CA ASN A 116 1.06 14.98 -0.98
C ASN A 116 0.80 16.44 -1.40
N TYR A 117 -0.34 17.01 -1.01
CA TYR A 117 -0.61 18.43 -1.21
C TYR A 117 0.28 19.28 -0.29
N LEU A 118 1.01 20.23 -0.89
CA LEU A 118 1.82 21.19 -0.14
C LEU A 118 0.95 21.98 0.85
N GLY A 119 1.47 22.16 2.06
CA GLY A 119 0.75 22.80 3.16
C GLY A 119 -0.26 21.91 3.90
N GLN A 120 -0.44 20.66 3.48
CA GLN A 120 -1.42 19.74 4.09
C GLN A 120 -0.79 18.52 4.80
N PHE A 121 0.53 18.48 4.94
CA PHE A 121 1.22 17.35 5.57
C PHE A 121 0.90 17.20 7.07
N PRO A 122 0.90 18.27 7.90
CA PRO A 122 0.67 18.12 9.34
C PRO A 122 -0.66 17.48 9.69
N GLU A 123 -1.74 17.73 8.94
CA GLU A 123 -3.04 17.13 9.18
C GLU A 123 -3.21 15.74 8.55
N ASN A 124 -2.39 15.38 7.56
CA ASN A 124 -2.54 14.12 6.82
C ASN A 124 -1.49 13.05 7.11
N VAL A 125 -0.32 13.41 7.65
CA VAL A 125 0.77 12.46 7.93
C VAL A 125 1.08 12.52 9.42
N LYS A 126 0.40 11.66 10.19
CA LYS A 126 0.52 11.68 11.66
C LYS A 126 1.55 10.66 12.15
N PRO A 127 2.20 10.90 13.31
CA PRO A 127 3.04 9.89 13.93
C PRO A 127 2.22 8.66 14.36
N LYS A 128 2.92 7.54 14.59
CA LYS A 128 2.30 6.38 15.26
C LYS A 128 1.81 6.80 16.64
N VAL A 129 0.64 6.33 17.03
CA VAL A 129 0.18 6.45 18.43
C VAL A 129 0.93 5.38 19.22
N SER A 130 1.84 5.80 20.08
CA SER A 130 2.51 4.91 21.03
C SER A 130 1.52 4.56 22.14
N GLY A 131 0.99 3.32 22.13
CA GLY A 131 0.26 2.74 23.25
C GLY A 131 -1.21 2.41 22.98
N VAL A 132 -1.46 1.20 22.47
CA VAL A 132 -2.52 0.34 23.01
C VAL A 132 -1.94 -1.08 23.09
N SER A 133 -1.49 -1.47 24.28
CA SER A 133 -1.33 -2.89 24.63
C SER A 133 -2.72 -3.41 24.94
N THR A 134 -3.42 -3.97 23.96
CA THR A 134 -4.69 -4.67 24.21
C THR A 134 -4.38 -6.05 24.79
N ILE A 135 -4.17 -6.13 26.11
CA ILE A 135 -4.51 -7.35 26.83
C ILE A 135 -5.95 -7.15 27.34
N PRO A 136 -6.97 -7.76 26.72
CA PRO A 136 -8.23 -7.99 27.41
C PRO A 136 -8.07 -9.19 28.35
N PRO A 137 -8.45 -9.10 29.63
CA PRO A 137 -8.57 -10.27 30.47
C PRO A 137 -9.82 -11.06 30.04
N ASN A 138 -9.61 -12.34 29.76
CA ASN A 138 -10.62 -13.40 29.74
C ASN A 138 -11.64 -13.41 28.57
N VAL A 139 -11.35 -14.19 27.51
CA VAL A 139 -12.39 -14.97 26.79
C VAL A 139 -11.82 -16.34 26.44
N SER A 140 -12.38 -17.37 27.07
CA SER A 140 -12.16 -18.79 26.77
C SER A 140 -12.91 -19.24 25.52
N THR A 141 -12.22 -19.99 24.66
CA THR A 141 -12.69 -21.11 23.79
C THR A 141 -13.94 -20.93 22.94
N ILE A 142 -13.81 -20.87 21.59
CA ILE A 142 -14.58 -21.68 20.61
C ILE A 142 -13.73 -21.92 19.32
N HIS A 143 -13.93 -23.11 18.74
CA HIS A 143 -13.31 -23.89 17.66
C HIS A 143 -13.23 -23.29 16.22
N PRO A 144 -12.55 -23.96 15.26
CA PRO A 144 -12.13 -23.43 13.97
C PRO A 144 -13.21 -23.55 12.89
N ASP A 145 -13.33 -22.54 12.02
CA ASP A 145 -14.03 -22.68 10.76
C ASP A 145 -13.02 -22.74 9.61
N ASN A 146 -13.16 -23.81 8.83
CA ASN A 146 -12.41 -24.19 7.66
C ASN A 146 -13.15 -23.62 6.44
N SER A 147 -12.66 -22.49 5.92
CA SER A 147 -13.13 -21.92 4.66
C SER A 147 -12.00 -21.89 3.65
N THR A 148 -12.20 -22.73 2.64
CA THR A 148 -11.39 -23.01 1.46
C THR A 148 -10.94 -21.76 0.69
N THR A 149 -9.63 -21.65 0.52
CA THR A 149 -8.94 -20.84 -0.50
C THR A 149 -9.28 -21.31 -1.91
N PRO A 150 -9.72 -20.43 -2.83
CA PRO A 150 -9.56 -20.64 -4.26
C PRO A 150 -8.15 -20.17 -4.67
N THR A 151 -7.42 -21.09 -5.28
CA THR A 151 -6.24 -20.85 -6.10
C THR A 151 -6.60 -19.99 -7.31
N GLY A 152 -5.87 -18.90 -7.56
CA GLY A 152 -5.95 -18.19 -8.83
C GLY A 152 -5.67 -16.70 -8.72
N SER A 153 -4.49 -16.29 -9.20
CA SER A 153 -4.03 -14.90 -9.38
C SER A 153 -3.99 -14.06 -8.10
N ALA A 154 -2.81 -13.53 -7.75
CA ALA A 154 -2.69 -12.62 -6.61
C ALA A 154 -3.42 -11.30 -6.89
N VAL A 155 -4.72 -11.27 -6.57
CA VAL A 155 -5.53 -10.07 -6.69
C VAL A 155 -5.36 -9.26 -5.42
N CYS A 156 -4.94 -8.01 -5.54
CA CYS A 156 -4.74 -7.09 -4.41
C CYS A 156 -6.08 -6.59 -3.82
N HIS A 157 -7.13 -7.42 -3.88
CA HIS A 157 -8.45 -7.15 -3.37
C HIS A 157 -8.48 -7.29 -1.83
N GLY A 158 -8.91 -6.22 -1.16
CA GLY A 158 -9.71 -6.35 0.06
C GLY A 158 -8.98 -6.42 1.40
N THR A 159 -7.65 -6.32 1.48
CA THR A 159 -6.98 -6.05 2.77
C THR A 159 -6.49 -4.61 2.78
N SER A 160 -6.98 -3.79 3.72
CA SER A 160 -6.49 -2.43 3.94
C SER A 160 -4.96 -2.42 3.88
N ILE A 161 -4.34 -1.39 3.32
CA ILE A 161 -2.87 -1.24 3.36
C ILE A 161 -2.35 -1.36 4.82
N ILE A 162 -3.17 -0.94 5.77
CA ILE A 162 -2.96 -1.14 7.22
C ILE A 162 -2.94 -2.63 7.60
N HIS A 163 -3.83 -3.46 7.06
CA HIS A 163 -3.85 -4.91 7.26
C HIS A 163 -2.66 -5.62 6.58
N ILE A 164 -2.23 -5.18 5.40
CA ILE A 164 -1.04 -5.74 4.73
C ILE A 164 0.22 -5.45 5.57
N LEU A 165 0.30 -4.27 6.18
CA LEU A 165 1.39 -3.89 7.08
C LEU A 165 1.33 -4.59 8.45
N THR A 166 0.15 -4.90 9.00
CA THR A 166 0.03 -5.66 10.26
C THR A 166 0.19 -7.17 10.07
N ILE A 167 -0.31 -7.76 8.98
CA ILE A 167 -0.04 -9.16 8.62
C ILE A 167 1.46 -9.39 8.38
N GLY A 168 2.16 -8.37 7.84
CA GLY A 168 3.62 -8.40 7.70
C GLY A 168 4.38 -8.54 9.03
N ILE A 169 3.80 -8.08 10.15
CA ILE A 169 4.38 -8.24 11.50
C ILE A 169 4.00 -9.59 12.11
N LEU A 170 2.78 -10.09 11.85
CA LEU A 170 2.31 -11.37 12.38
C LEU A 170 2.95 -12.59 11.69
N SER A 171 3.25 -12.51 10.39
CA SER A 171 3.96 -13.59 9.67
C SER A 171 5.46 -13.67 10.00
N LEU A 172 6.05 -12.66 10.63
CA LEU A 172 7.42 -12.71 11.16
C LEU A 172 7.50 -13.38 12.55
N LEU A 173 6.37 -13.48 13.27
CA LEU A 173 6.29 -14.18 14.56
C LEU A 173 6.03 -15.68 14.41
N LEU A 174 5.60 -16.17 13.24
CA LEU A 174 5.41 -17.61 12.98
C LEU A 174 6.63 -18.32 12.37
N GLN A 175 7.71 -17.61 12.04
CA GLN A 175 8.98 -18.21 11.57
C GLN A 175 10.07 -18.24 12.66
N ALA A 176 9.75 -17.81 13.88
CA ALA A 176 10.65 -17.90 15.05
C ALA A 176 10.25 -19.02 16.04
N LEU A 177 9.28 -19.87 15.67
CA LEU A 177 8.88 -21.08 16.39
C LEU A 177 8.69 -22.25 15.41
N ALA A 178 9.76 -22.58 14.69
CA ALA A 178 9.98 -23.87 14.04
C ALA A 178 11.49 -24.15 14.05
#